data_AF-A0A3G2IGI6-F1
#
_entry.id   AF-A0A3G2IGI6-F1
#
_cell.length_a   1.000
_cell.length_b   1.000
_cell.length_c   1.000
_cell.angle_alpha   90.00
_cell.angle_beta   90.00
_cell.angle_gamma   90.00
#
_symmetry.space_group_name_H-M   'P 1'
#
loop_
_entity.id
_entity.type
_entity.pdbx_description
1 polymer ?
#
loop_
_entity_poly.entity_id
_entity_poly.type
_entity_poly.pdbx_seq_one_letter_code
_entity_poly.pdbx_strand_id
1 'polypeptide(L)' 'MKKFLKNFIFDWIKTETIYSYLPVALIVLLSCLSYSFFPEHWGELTLLSIVMVILGVWKLAKHLEK' A
#
# COMPACT_ATOMS: atom_id res chain seq x y z
N MET A 1 15.42 -20.61 20.39
CA MET A 1 16.13 -19.86 19.33
C MET A 1 15.53 -20.03 17.93
N LYS A 2 15.44 -21.24 17.34
CA LYS A 2 14.89 -21.45 15.96
C LYS A 2 13.48 -20.86 15.71
N LYS A 3 12.57 -20.97 16.68
CA LYS A 3 11.19 -20.48 16.56
C LYS A 3 11.09 -18.95 16.62
N PHE A 4 11.96 -18.33 17.42
CA PHE A 4 12.05 -16.88 17.55
C PHE A 4 12.61 -16.25 16.27
N LEU A 5 13.68 -16.84 15.70
CA LEU A 5 14.27 -16.37 14.45
C LEU A 5 13.31 -16.53 13.25
N LYS A 6 12.55 -17.64 13.20
CA LYS A 6 11.51 -17.83 12.18
C LYS A 6 10.41 -16.78 12.26
N ASN A 7 9.91 -16.49 13.46
CA ASN A 7 8.87 -15.46 13.64
C ASN A 7 9.41 -14.07 13.31
N PHE A 8 10.66 -13.77 13.68
CA PHE A 8 11.29 -12.49 13.37
C PHE A 8 11.49 -12.27 11.87
N ILE A 9 11.95 -13.30 11.14
CA ILE A 9 12.07 -13.25 9.67
C ILE A 9 10.69 -13.16 9.01
N PHE A 10 9.69 -13.88 9.55
CA PHE A 10 8.34 -13.84 9.01
C PHE A 10 7.70 -12.46 9.22
N ASP A 11 7.83 -11.86 10.40
CA ASP A 11 7.35 -10.50 10.67
C ASP A 11 8.13 -9.47 9.87
N TRP A 12 9.45 -9.63 9.69
CA TRP A 12 10.24 -8.73 8.85
C TRP A 12 9.82 -8.80 7.39
N ILE A 13 9.76 -9.99 6.79
CA ILE A 13 9.35 -10.17 5.39
C ILE A 13 7.91 -9.69 5.22
N LYS A 14 7.03 -10.00 6.17
CA LYS A 14 5.64 -9.55 6.12
C LYS A 14 5.56 -8.03 6.23
N THR A 15 6.39 -7.40 7.04
CA THR A 15 6.44 -5.93 7.16
C THR A 15 7.04 -5.29 5.91
N GLU A 16 8.19 -5.73 5.41
CA GLU A 16 8.74 -5.13 4.18
C GLU A 16 7.87 -5.39 2.94
N THR A 17 7.32 -6.60 2.83
CA THR A 17 6.48 -6.99 1.68
C THR A 17 5.12 -6.31 1.75
N ILE A 18 4.43 -6.30 2.90
CA ILE A 18 3.14 -5.63 2.98
C ILE A 18 3.32 -4.13 2.78
N TYR A 19 4.29 -3.49 3.42
CA TYR A 19 4.40 -2.04 3.30
C TYR A 19 4.89 -1.58 1.92
N SER A 20 5.58 -2.44 1.16
CA SER A 20 5.99 -2.14 -0.22
C SER A 20 4.93 -2.50 -1.27
N TYR A 21 4.24 -3.64 -1.12
CA TYR A 21 3.30 -4.14 -2.14
C TYR A 21 1.84 -3.76 -1.87
N LEU A 22 1.43 -3.55 -0.61
CA LEU A 22 0.06 -3.10 -0.28
C LEU A 22 -0.29 -1.75 -0.91
N PRO A 23 0.59 -0.73 -0.92
CA PRO A 23 0.30 0.55 -1.57
C PRO A 23 0.10 0.37 -3.08
N VAL A 24 0.94 -0.43 -3.72
CA VAL A 24 0.86 -0.72 -5.16
C VAL A 24 -0.44 -1.46 -5.48
N ALA A 25 -0.77 -2.48 -4.69
CA ALA A 25 -2.03 -3.22 -4.85
C ALA A 25 -3.26 -2.32 -4.67
N LEU A 26 -3.24 -1.39 -3.71
CA LEU A 26 -4.30 -0.41 -3.49
C LEU A 26 -4.46 0.53 -4.69
N ILE A 27 -3.35 1.05 -5.24
CA ILE A 27 -3.38 1.93 -6.41
C ILE A 27 -3.97 1.17 -7.61
N VAL A 28 -3.55 -0.07 -7.85
CA VAL A 28 -4.06 -0.88 -8.97
C VAL A 28 -5.55 -1.16 -8.80
N LEU A 29 -6.01 -1.53 -7.60
CA LEU A 29 -7.42 -1.76 -7.33
C LEU A 29 -8.26 -0.50 -7.53
N LEU A 30 -7.81 0.64 -6.99
CA LEU A 30 -8.49 1.93 -7.17
C LEU A 30 -8.53 2.33 -8.65
N SER A 31 -7.43 2.14 -9.37
CA SER A 31 -7.36 2.42 -10.81
C SER A 31 -8.33 1.55 -11.61
N CYS A 32 -8.41 0.24 -11.32
CA CYS A 32 -9.36 -0.67 -11.98
C CYS A 32 -10.82 -0.30 -11.69
N LEU A 33 -11.14 0.07 -10.45
CA LEU A 33 -12.48 0.55 -10.09
C LEU A 33 -12.79 1.85 -10.84
N SER A 34 -11.88 2.82 -10.82
CA SER A 34 -12.05 4.08 -11.53
C SER A 34 -12.26 3.89 -13.04
N TYR A 35 -11.61 2.90 -13.66
CA TYR A 35 -11.81 2.61 -15.08
C TYR A 35 -13.24 2.10 -15.35
N SER A 36 -13.74 1.23 -14.46
CA SER A 36 -15.08 0.65 -14.59
C SER A 36 -16.21 1.66 -14.36
N PHE A 37 -16.00 2.68 -13.52
CA PHE A 37 -17.05 3.65 -13.16
C PHE A 37 -16.93 4.99 -13.88
N PHE A 38 -15.70 5.47 -14.13
CA PHE A 38 -15.41 6.79 -14.68
C PHE A 38 -14.30 6.73 -15.74
N PRO A 39 -14.51 6.03 -16.87
CA PRO A 39 -13.47 5.80 -17.87
C PRO A 39 -12.89 7.09 -18.45
N GLU A 40 -13.69 8.15 -18.60
CA GLU A 40 -13.24 9.44 -19.13
C GLU A 40 -12.28 10.19 -18.20
N HIS A 41 -12.41 10.00 -16.88
CA HIS A 41 -11.59 10.68 -15.86
C HIS A 41 -10.58 9.72 -15.21
N TRP A 42 -10.38 8.54 -15.81
CA TRP A 42 -9.59 7.46 -15.24
C TRP A 42 -8.17 7.88 -14.87
N GLY A 43 -7.50 8.64 -15.75
CA GLY A 43 -6.15 9.11 -15.51
C GLY A 43 -6.04 10.05 -14.30
N GLU A 44 -6.97 11.01 -14.18
CA GLU A 44 -7.00 11.96 -13.07
C GLU A 44 -7.31 11.28 -11.73
N LEU A 45 -8.28 10.36 -11.73
CA LEU A 45 -8.64 9.56 -10.56
C LEU A 45 -7.50 8.62 -10.13
N THR A 46 -6.76 8.07 -11.10
CA THR A 46 -5.57 7.26 -10.84
C THR A 46 -4.48 8.09 -10.17
N LEU A 47 -4.19 9.29 -10.67
CA LEU A 47 -3.24 10.21 -10.05
C LEU A 47 -3.67 10.61 -8.62
N LEU A 48 -4.95 10.91 -8.41
CA LEU A 48 -5.50 11.16 -7.08
C LEU A 48 -5.33 9.97 -6.15
N SER A 49 -5.58 8.74 -6.65
CA SER A 49 -5.42 7.52 -5.86
C SER A 49 -3.96 7.31 -5.41
N ILE A 50 -2.99 7.60 -6.28
CA ILE A 50 -1.56 7.55 -5.95
C ILE A 50 -1.24 8.54 -4.83
N VAL A 51 -1.68 9.79 -4.95
CA VAL A 51 -1.45 10.83 -3.93
C VAL A 51 -2.08 10.43 -2.59
N MET A 52 -3.32 9.93 -2.60
CA MET A 52 -4.02 9.49 -1.40
C MET A 52 -3.31 8.32 -0.71
N VAL A 53 -2.83 7.35 -1.48
CA VAL A 53 -2.09 6.20 -0.94
C VAL A 53 -0.74 6.63 -0.37
N ILE A 54 0.01 7.51 -1.04
CA ILE A 54 1.28 8.04 -0.53
C ILE A 54 1.06 8.77 0.80
N LEU A 55 0.05 9.65 0.88
CA LEU A 55 -0.26 10.36 2.12
C LEU A 55 -0.70 9.40 3.24
N GLY A 56 -1.49 8.38 2.91
CA GLY A 56 -1.92 7.35 3.85
C GLY A 56 -0.74 6.55 4.41
N VAL A 57 0.15 6.09 3.54
CA VAL A 57 1.37 5.36 3.93
C VAL A 57 2.30 6.24 4.75
N TRP A 58 2.52 7.50 4.35
CA TRP A 58 3.34 8.45 5.10
C TRP A 58 2.80 8.69 6.51
N LYS A 59 1.47 8.88 6.63
CA LYS A 59 0.82 9.04 7.93
C LYS A 59 0.93 7.78 8.79
N LEU A 60 0.78 6.60 8.18
CA LEU A 60 0.91 5.31 8.87
C LEU A 60 2.35 5.09 9.36
N ALA A 61 3.35 5.36 8.52
CA ALA A 61 4.77 5.27 8.85
C ALA A 61 5.11 6.19 10.04
N LYS A 62 4.65 7.44 10.00
CA LYS A 62 4.84 8.41 11.09
C LYS A 62 4.14 7.99 12.39
N HIS A 63 3.06 7.21 12.31
CA HIS A 63 2.40 6.67 13.50
C HIS A 63 3.15 5.48 14.11
N LEU A 64 3.84 4.69 13.29
CA LEU A 64 4.63 3.53 13.73
C LEU A 64 6.02 3.91 14.27
N GLU A 65 6.54 5.08 13.92
CA GLU A 65 7.77 5.64 14.52
C GLU A 65 7.56 6.24 15.93
N LYS A 66 6.32 6.35 16.41
CA LYS A 66 5.97 6.82 17.76
C LYS A 66 5.80 5.66 18.74
#